data_AF-A0A2H3IML1-F1
#
_entry.id   AF-A0A2H3IML1-F1
#
_cell.length_a   1.000
_cell.length_b   1.000
_cell.length_c   1.000
_cell.angle_alpha   90.00
_cell.angle_beta   90.00
_cell.angle_gamma   90.00
#
_symmetry.space_group_name_H-M   'P 1'
#
loop_
_entity.id
_entity.type
_entity.pdbx_description
1 polymer ?
#
loop_
_entity_poly.entity_id
_entity_poly.type
_entity_poly.pdbx_seq_one_letter_code
_entity_poly.pdbx_strand_id
1 'polypeptide(L)'
;MRYSVNLSIIHPRLLSALILFEPVILVAAFGGPNPGLHSSLRRDIWPSRELAEESLSKGLSKWDPRARERYFKYGLRNVPTALYHPSDPNVNPQAVTLTTTKYQESWTYFTPNLEPEHLDRLLLPDWDAEKQRPYLFSRPECWSAMTNLPFLRPSVLWVFGGKSFLSLPEAQEAKMRITGTGVGGSGGVQAGTVDKAILKDGSHMLVFENVGWCSGTAARWIQKWFNEWLVDEKFWTEYQSRHSDREMLRFSKEASMVARMPVGTKRGEVLKGKL
;
A
#
# COMPACT_ATOMS: atom_id res chain seq x y z
N MET A 1 1.84 2.13 -2.15
CA MET A 1 1.46 1.39 -0.92
C MET A 1 0.04 0.86 -0.96
N ARG A 2 -1.01 1.69 -1.10
CA ARG A 2 -2.40 1.21 -1.26
C ARG A 2 -2.57 0.31 -2.48
N TYR A 3 -1.99 0.72 -3.61
CA TYR A 3 -1.95 -0.10 -4.83
C TYR A 3 -1.13 -1.38 -4.68
N SER A 4 -0.19 -1.45 -3.71
CA SER A 4 0.60 -2.65 -3.47
C SER A 4 -0.26 -3.76 -2.86
N VAL A 5 -1.18 -3.41 -1.95
CA VAL A 5 -2.19 -4.34 -1.42
C VAL A 5 -3.05 -4.87 -2.56
N ASN A 6 -3.66 -4.00 -3.35
CA ASN A 6 -4.54 -4.43 -4.45
C ASN A 6 -3.78 -5.20 -5.54
N LEU A 7 -2.53 -4.84 -5.84
CA LEU A 7 -1.67 -5.59 -6.75
C LEU A 7 -1.40 -7.01 -6.24
N SER A 8 -1.17 -7.20 -4.94
CA SER A 8 -1.04 -8.52 -4.33
C SER A 8 -2.32 -9.34 -4.40
N ILE A 9 -3.49 -8.71 -4.51
CA ILE A 9 -4.75 -9.43 -4.71
C ILE A 9 -4.93 -9.85 -6.16
N ILE A 10 -4.68 -8.95 -7.11
CA ILE A 10 -4.80 -9.21 -8.54
C ILE A 10 -3.76 -10.25 -9.00
N HIS A 11 -2.54 -10.17 -8.45
CA HIS A 11 -1.43 -11.06 -8.76
C HIS A 11 -0.82 -11.67 -7.49
N PRO A 12 -1.48 -12.69 -6.89
CA PRO A 12 -1.11 -13.24 -5.58
C PRO A 12 0.23 -13.98 -5.54
N ARG A 13 0.89 -14.15 -6.68
CA ARG A 13 2.23 -14.77 -6.79
C ARG A 13 3.31 -13.81 -7.29
N LEU A 14 2.97 -12.54 -7.51
CA LEU A 14 3.93 -11.54 -8.02
C LEU A 14 4.82 -10.99 -6.90
N LEU A 15 4.25 -10.75 -5.72
CA LEU A 15 4.94 -10.16 -4.58
C LEU A 15 5.02 -11.18 -3.45
N SER A 16 6.23 -11.37 -2.90
CA SER A 16 6.48 -12.30 -1.79
C SER A 16 6.54 -11.62 -0.43
N ALA A 17 6.90 -10.32 -0.40
CA ALA A 17 6.93 -9.50 0.80
C ALA A 17 6.51 -8.05 0.50
N LEU A 18 5.86 -7.40 1.46
CA LEU A 18 5.47 -5.99 1.45
C LEU A 18 6.02 -5.28 2.68
N ILE A 19 6.55 -4.07 2.48
CA ILE A 19 6.98 -3.18 3.55
C ILE A 19 6.26 -1.85 3.34
N LEU A 20 5.36 -1.52 4.24
CA LEU A 20 4.41 -0.43 4.06
C LEU A 20 4.67 0.64 5.13
N PHE A 21 5.30 1.75 4.73
CA PHE A 21 5.58 2.89 5.60
C PHE A 21 4.43 3.91 5.59
N GLU A 22 3.82 4.13 6.75
CA GLU A 22 2.69 5.06 6.90
C GLU A 22 1.58 4.89 5.84
N PRO A 23 1.13 3.65 5.56
CA PRO A 23 0.07 3.43 4.60
C PRO A 23 -1.24 3.96 5.16
N VAL A 24 -1.79 4.98 4.50
CA VAL A 24 -3.13 5.49 4.80
C VAL A 24 -4.18 4.51 4.24
N ILE A 25 -4.45 3.47 5.04
CA ILE A 25 -5.51 2.46 4.83
C ILE A 25 -6.45 2.56 6.02
N LEU A 26 -7.73 2.83 5.74
CA LEU A 26 -8.67 3.38 6.72
C LEU A 26 -9.84 2.44 6.96
N VAL A 27 -10.32 2.45 8.21
CA VAL A 27 -11.46 1.65 8.69
C VAL A 27 -12.70 2.51 8.90
N ALA A 28 -12.52 3.83 8.99
CA ALA A 28 -13.57 4.82 9.17
C ALA A 28 -13.18 6.14 8.48
N ALA A 29 -14.16 6.95 8.11
CA ALA A 29 -13.93 8.31 7.67
C ALA A 29 -13.35 9.13 8.83
N PHE A 30 -12.24 9.82 8.59
CA PHE A 30 -11.74 10.80 9.56
C PHE A 30 -12.66 12.02 9.56
N GLY A 31 -13.06 12.49 10.74
CA GLY A 31 -13.58 13.84 10.90
C GLY A 31 -12.45 14.87 10.71
N GLY A 32 -12.81 16.09 10.31
CA GLY A 32 -11.85 17.19 10.11
C GLY A 32 -12.01 17.89 8.76
N PRO A 33 -11.14 18.87 8.45
CA PRO A 33 -11.16 19.55 7.16
C PRO A 33 -10.85 18.56 6.02
N ASN A 34 -11.33 18.88 4.82
CA ASN A 34 -11.00 18.08 3.63
C ASN A 34 -9.47 17.95 3.51
N PRO A 35 -8.92 16.72 3.41
CA PRO A 35 -7.48 16.51 3.44
C PRO A 35 -6.75 17.12 2.24
N GLY A 36 -7.45 17.40 1.13
CA GLY A 36 -6.89 18.10 -0.03
C GLY A 36 -6.84 19.62 0.12
N LEU A 37 -7.46 20.20 1.15
CA LEU A 37 -7.58 21.66 1.32
C LEU A 37 -6.22 22.35 1.28
N HIS A 38 -5.27 21.89 2.10
CA HIS A 38 -3.96 22.51 2.21
C HIS A 38 -3.17 22.45 0.91
N SER A 39 -3.23 21.32 0.19
CA SER A 39 -2.57 21.21 -1.11
C SER A 39 -3.27 22.05 -2.17
N SER A 40 -4.60 22.15 -2.17
CA SER A 40 -5.33 22.98 -3.15
C SER A 40 -5.07 24.48 -3.02
N LEU A 41 -4.84 24.98 -1.81
CA LEU A 41 -4.70 26.41 -1.53
C LEU A 41 -3.26 26.92 -1.49
N ARG A 42 -2.26 26.03 -1.42
CA ARG A 42 -0.87 26.47 -1.34
C ARG A 42 -0.44 27.22 -2.59
N ARG A 43 0.60 28.04 -2.43
CA ARG A 43 1.37 28.60 -3.55
C ARG A 43 2.07 27.46 -4.30
N ASP A 44 1.99 27.48 -5.62
CA ASP A 44 2.63 26.51 -6.51
C ASP A 44 3.37 27.15 -7.68
N ILE A 45 3.56 28.48 -7.67
CA ILE A 45 4.40 29.21 -8.63
C ILE A 45 5.24 30.26 -7.88
N TRP A 46 6.48 30.44 -8.33
CA TRP A 46 7.44 31.39 -7.77
C TRP A 46 8.21 32.10 -8.90
N PRO A 47 8.66 33.36 -8.71
CA PRO A 47 9.33 34.13 -9.76
C PRO A 47 10.69 33.55 -10.21
N SER A 48 11.37 32.81 -9.33
CA SER A 48 12.62 32.11 -9.64
C SER A 48 12.74 30.84 -8.80
N ARG A 49 13.71 29.99 -9.17
CA ARG A 49 14.00 28.75 -8.45
C ARG A 49 14.46 29.00 -7.01
N GLU A 50 15.30 29.98 -6.81
CA GLU A 50 15.87 30.34 -5.49
C GLU A 50 14.75 30.74 -4.52
N LEU A 51 13.79 31.55 -4.98
CA LEU A 51 12.63 31.95 -4.19
C LEU A 51 11.66 30.79 -3.89
N ALA A 52 11.56 29.81 -4.81
CA ALA A 52 10.81 28.59 -4.54
C ALA A 52 11.46 27.76 -3.44
N GLU A 53 12.76 27.54 -3.53
CA GLU A 53 13.54 26.77 -2.56
C GLU A 53 13.49 27.43 -1.17
N GLU A 54 13.64 28.75 -1.08
CA GLU A 54 13.49 29.51 0.17
C GLU A 54 12.08 29.33 0.76
N SER A 55 11.04 29.54 -0.07
CA SER A 55 9.65 29.41 0.35
C SER A 55 9.29 28.02 0.85
N LEU A 56 9.88 26.97 0.29
CA LEU A 56 9.61 25.57 0.63
C LEU A 56 10.48 25.05 1.78
N SER A 57 11.65 25.68 2.01
CA SER A 57 12.65 25.22 2.98
C SER A 57 12.12 25.06 4.40
N LYS A 58 11.24 25.96 4.86
CA LYS A 58 10.65 25.86 6.20
C LYS A 58 9.85 24.56 6.38
N GLY A 59 9.03 24.19 5.39
CA GLY A 59 8.20 22.98 5.42
C GLY A 59 9.00 21.69 5.30
N LEU A 60 10.17 21.75 4.67
CA LEU A 60 11.07 20.61 4.45
C LEU A 60 12.22 20.55 5.46
N SER A 61 12.20 21.40 6.49
CA SER A 61 13.31 21.56 7.44
C SER A 61 13.67 20.28 8.21
N LYS A 62 12.69 19.39 8.43
CA LYS A 62 12.87 18.11 9.12
C LYS A 62 13.31 16.96 8.22
N TRP A 63 13.30 17.15 6.90
CA TRP A 63 13.68 16.10 5.96
C TRP A 63 15.19 15.86 5.98
N ASP A 64 15.60 14.62 5.68
CA ASP A 64 16.98 14.30 5.39
C ASP A 64 17.50 15.26 4.29
N PRO A 65 18.67 15.90 4.47
CA PRO A 65 19.19 16.88 3.52
C PRO A 65 19.24 16.38 2.08
N ARG A 66 19.52 15.08 1.87
CA ARG A 66 19.58 14.47 0.53
C ARG A 66 18.19 14.30 -0.09
N ALA A 67 17.18 14.01 0.73
CA ALA A 67 15.79 13.94 0.28
C ALA A 67 15.29 15.34 -0.11
N ARG A 68 15.61 16.35 0.70
CA ARG A 68 15.29 17.75 0.41
C ARG A 68 15.95 18.26 -0.86
N GLU A 69 17.25 17.98 -1.05
CA GLU A 69 17.97 18.33 -2.28
C GLU A 69 17.31 17.71 -3.53
N ARG A 70 16.96 16.42 -3.46
CA ARG A 70 16.23 15.74 -4.55
C ARG A 70 14.86 16.36 -4.79
N TYR A 71 14.15 16.75 -3.74
CA TYR A 71 12.87 17.43 -3.87
C TYR A 71 13.03 18.76 -4.63
N PHE A 72 14.01 19.60 -4.30
CA PHE A 72 14.25 20.84 -5.05
C PHE A 72 14.66 20.59 -6.51
N LYS A 73 15.52 19.58 -6.73
CA LYS A 73 15.98 19.21 -8.06
C LYS A 73 14.86 18.73 -8.98
N TYR A 74 13.96 17.88 -8.49
CA TYR A 74 12.96 17.20 -9.33
C TYR A 74 11.53 17.69 -9.13
N GLY A 75 11.23 18.30 -7.99
CA GLY A 75 9.90 18.79 -7.62
C GLY A 75 9.55 20.15 -8.24
N LEU A 76 10.51 20.84 -8.85
CA LEU A 76 10.32 22.14 -9.49
C LEU A 76 10.68 22.08 -10.99
N ARG A 77 9.87 22.74 -11.82
CA ARG A 77 10.08 22.89 -13.27
C ARG A 77 9.86 24.34 -13.70
N ASN A 78 10.51 24.74 -14.79
CA ASN A 78 10.34 26.08 -15.37
C ASN A 78 9.01 26.19 -16.14
N VAL A 79 8.49 27.41 -16.29
CA VAL A 79 7.44 27.74 -17.27
C VAL A 79 8.02 27.73 -18.70
N PRO A 80 7.21 27.60 -19.77
CA PRO A 80 5.75 27.42 -19.79
C PRO A 80 5.28 26.04 -19.31
N THR A 81 4.10 26.02 -18.71
CA THR A 81 3.31 24.81 -18.47
C THR A 81 1.86 25.06 -18.91
N ALA A 82 1.04 24.01 -18.98
CA ALA A 82 -0.38 24.16 -19.32
C ALA A 82 -1.17 25.10 -18.37
N LEU A 83 -0.72 25.26 -17.12
CA LEU A 83 -1.35 26.16 -16.14
C LEU A 83 -0.72 27.56 -16.09
N TYR A 84 0.56 27.68 -16.50
CA TYR A 84 1.34 28.90 -16.35
C TYR A 84 2.12 29.17 -17.64
N HIS A 85 1.62 30.11 -18.43
CA HIS A 85 2.21 30.48 -19.71
C HIS A 85 2.74 31.92 -19.66
N PRO A 86 3.94 32.22 -20.20
CA PRO A 86 4.52 33.56 -20.19
C PRO A 86 3.73 34.64 -20.95
N SER A 87 2.66 34.26 -21.67
CA SER A 87 1.72 35.21 -22.27
C SER A 87 0.73 35.79 -21.26
N ASP A 88 0.57 35.14 -20.10
CA ASP A 88 -0.15 35.73 -18.97
C ASP A 88 0.74 36.81 -18.34
N PRO A 89 0.29 38.08 -18.27
CA PRO A 89 1.09 39.17 -17.73
C PRO A 89 1.48 38.97 -16.26
N ASN A 90 0.82 38.06 -15.53
CA ASN A 90 1.13 37.73 -14.14
C ASN A 90 2.19 36.63 -13.99
N VAL A 91 2.66 36.03 -15.08
CA VAL A 91 3.64 34.93 -15.06
C VAL A 91 5.01 35.45 -15.50
N ASN A 92 5.96 35.49 -14.56
CA ASN A 92 7.36 35.81 -14.87
C ASN A 92 7.94 34.74 -15.84
N PRO A 93 8.60 35.11 -16.95
CA PRO A 93 9.23 34.13 -17.86
C PRO A 93 10.28 33.21 -17.23
N GLN A 94 10.89 33.62 -16.12
CA GLN A 94 11.85 32.83 -15.33
C GLN A 94 11.19 32.06 -14.18
N ALA A 95 9.86 32.13 -14.06
CA ALA A 95 9.12 31.48 -13.00
C ALA A 95 9.31 29.96 -13.00
N VAL A 96 9.23 29.39 -11.80
CA VAL A 96 9.15 27.95 -11.60
C VAL A 96 7.84 27.58 -10.92
N THR A 97 7.39 26.37 -11.18
CA THR A 97 6.20 25.76 -10.58
C THR A 97 6.53 24.34 -10.15
N LEU A 98 5.61 23.71 -9.41
CA LEU A 98 5.74 22.31 -9.06
C LEU A 98 5.66 21.41 -10.30
N THR A 99 6.48 20.36 -10.34
CA THR A 99 6.43 19.33 -11.39
C THR A 99 5.10 18.58 -11.35
N THR A 100 4.64 18.22 -10.16
CA THR A 100 3.29 17.72 -9.89
C THR A 100 2.43 18.91 -9.43
N THR A 101 1.32 19.17 -10.10
CA THR A 101 0.49 20.33 -9.74
C THR A 101 -0.09 20.14 -8.34
N LYS A 102 -0.37 21.24 -7.65
CA LYS A 102 -1.00 21.20 -6.33
C LYS A 102 -2.38 20.53 -6.35
N TYR A 103 -3.08 20.60 -7.50
CA TYR A 103 -4.35 19.92 -7.74
C TYR A 103 -4.17 18.41 -7.93
N GLN A 104 -3.15 17.97 -8.68
CA GLN A 104 -2.80 16.57 -8.80
C GLN A 104 -2.47 15.96 -7.43
N GLU A 105 -1.70 16.68 -6.60
CA GLU A 105 -1.47 16.26 -5.22
C GLU A 105 -2.78 16.24 -4.41
N SER A 106 -3.62 17.27 -4.53
CA SER A 106 -4.92 17.33 -3.86
C SER A 106 -5.81 16.12 -4.17
N TRP A 107 -5.84 15.67 -5.43
CA TRP A 107 -6.57 14.47 -5.85
C TRP A 107 -6.00 13.18 -5.24
N THR A 108 -4.74 13.19 -4.77
CA THR A 108 -4.19 12.07 -3.99
C THR A 108 -4.72 12.01 -2.55
N TYR A 109 -5.54 12.96 -2.12
CA TYR A 109 -6.22 12.95 -0.81
C TYR A 109 -7.72 12.71 -0.90
N PHE A 110 -8.40 13.20 -1.94
CA PHE A 110 -9.83 12.98 -2.14
C PHE A 110 -10.21 12.96 -3.63
N THR A 111 -11.29 12.22 -3.94
CA THR A 111 -11.95 12.26 -5.24
C THR A 111 -13.32 12.93 -5.05
N PRO A 112 -13.60 14.08 -5.70
CA PRO A 112 -14.93 14.71 -5.64
C PRO A 112 -16.01 13.79 -6.23
N ASN A 113 -17.18 13.79 -5.60
CA ASN A 113 -18.42 13.21 -6.12
C ASN A 113 -19.39 14.36 -6.44
N LEU A 114 -19.40 14.81 -7.68
CA LEU A 114 -20.11 16.04 -8.12
C LEU A 114 -21.25 15.76 -9.12
N GLU A 115 -21.33 14.53 -9.61
CA GLU A 115 -22.31 14.15 -10.63
C GLU A 115 -23.64 13.76 -9.97
N PRO A 116 -24.77 13.83 -10.69
CA PRO A 116 -26.05 13.38 -10.15
C PRO A 116 -26.05 11.89 -9.78
N GLU A 117 -26.71 11.53 -8.67
CA GLU A 117 -26.73 10.17 -8.10
C GLU A 117 -27.14 9.07 -9.09
N HIS A 118 -28.00 9.37 -10.07
CA HIS A 118 -28.42 8.38 -11.07
C HIS A 118 -27.27 7.87 -11.96
N LEU A 119 -26.12 8.56 -11.98
CA LEU A 119 -24.91 8.16 -12.71
C LEU A 119 -23.93 7.34 -11.87
N ASP A 120 -24.13 7.23 -10.55
CA ASP A 120 -23.20 6.57 -9.63
C ASP A 120 -22.85 5.14 -10.05
N ARG A 121 -23.82 4.39 -10.59
CA ARG A 121 -23.61 3.03 -11.07
C ARG A 121 -22.52 2.96 -12.16
N LEU A 122 -22.42 4.00 -13.00
CA LEU A 122 -21.48 4.08 -14.11
C LEU A 122 -20.15 4.73 -13.72
N LEU A 123 -20.22 5.80 -12.92
CA LEU A 123 -19.06 6.64 -12.62
C LEU A 123 -18.32 6.26 -11.33
N LEU A 124 -19.01 5.62 -10.39
CA LEU A 124 -18.50 5.22 -9.07
C LEU A 124 -18.64 3.70 -8.82
N PRO A 125 -18.30 2.82 -9.79
CA PRO A 125 -18.53 1.38 -9.67
C PRO A 125 -17.71 0.73 -8.54
N ASP A 126 -16.59 1.34 -8.15
CA ASP A 126 -15.67 0.90 -7.10
C ASP A 126 -15.92 1.57 -5.74
N TRP A 127 -16.91 2.47 -5.65
CA TRP A 127 -17.30 3.10 -4.39
C TRP A 127 -18.36 2.27 -3.68
N ASP A 128 -18.17 2.07 -2.38
CA ASP A 128 -19.16 1.46 -1.49
C ASP A 128 -20.45 2.31 -1.47
N ALA A 129 -21.58 1.64 -1.72
CA ALA A 129 -22.87 2.30 -1.88
C ALA A 129 -23.38 2.97 -0.60
N GLU A 130 -22.96 2.48 0.58
CA GLU A 130 -23.42 2.99 1.87
C GLU A 130 -22.37 3.91 2.51
N LYS A 131 -21.08 3.57 2.37
CA LYS A 131 -19.99 4.24 3.08
C LYS A 131 -19.34 5.36 2.29
N GLN A 132 -19.57 5.43 0.98
CA GLN A 132 -18.82 6.35 0.12
C GLN A 132 -19.69 7.17 -0.82
N ARG A 133 -20.62 6.54 -1.54
CA ARG A 133 -21.49 7.26 -2.49
C ARG A 133 -22.34 8.38 -1.86
N PRO A 134 -22.83 8.26 -0.61
CA PRO A 134 -23.58 9.34 0.03
C PRO A 134 -22.76 10.61 0.34
N TYR A 135 -21.46 10.62 0.10
CA TYR A 135 -20.58 11.74 0.43
C TYR A 135 -20.10 12.46 -0.83
N LEU A 136 -19.97 13.79 -0.75
CA LEU A 136 -19.47 14.68 -1.83
C LEU A 136 -18.00 14.44 -2.19
N PHE A 137 -17.31 13.59 -1.44
CA PHE A 137 -16.01 13.08 -1.81
C PHE A 137 -15.72 11.78 -1.06
N SER A 138 -14.87 10.95 -1.64
CA SER A 138 -14.36 9.77 -0.96
C SER A 138 -12.98 9.37 -1.48
N ARG A 139 -12.46 8.27 -0.91
CA ARG A 139 -11.25 7.57 -1.36
C ARG A 139 -11.46 6.05 -1.34
N PRO A 140 -12.01 5.48 -2.42
CA PRO A 140 -12.36 4.06 -2.50
C PRO A 140 -11.19 3.12 -2.28
N GLU A 141 -9.99 3.51 -2.68
CA GLU A 141 -8.84 2.62 -2.61
C GLU A 141 -8.42 2.32 -1.16
N CYS A 142 -8.75 3.20 -0.21
CA CYS A 142 -8.46 2.96 1.22
C CYS A 142 -9.35 1.85 1.79
N TRP A 143 -10.64 1.88 1.45
CA TRP A 143 -11.63 0.91 1.88
C TRP A 143 -11.41 -0.44 1.23
N SER A 144 -11.23 -0.44 -0.09
CA SER A 144 -10.90 -1.64 -0.86
C SER A 144 -9.65 -2.33 -0.31
N ALA A 145 -8.57 -1.57 -0.05
CA ALA A 145 -7.35 -2.13 0.53
C ALA A 145 -7.58 -2.72 1.93
N MET A 146 -8.37 -2.05 2.79
CA MET A 146 -8.68 -2.55 4.13
C MET A 146 -9.43 -3.89 4.09
N THR A 147 -10.46 -3.98 3.24
CA THR A 147 -11.25 -5.20 3.04
C THR A 147 -10.40 -6.35 2.49
N ASN A 148 -9.38 -6.04 1.71
CA ASN A 148 -8.49 -7.03 1.09
C ASN A 148 -7.37 -7.55 2.00
N LEU A 149 -7.08 -6.88 3.13
CA LEU A 149 -5.98 -7.28 4.02
C LEU A 149 -6.01 -8.76 4.45
N PRO A 150 -7.16 -9.39 4.77
CA PRO A 150 -7.22 -10.80 5.13
C PRO A 150 -6.65 -11.74 4.07
N PHE A 151 -6.75 -11.38 2.79
CA PHE A 151 -6.38 -12.26 1.67
C PHE A 151 -4.95 -12.02 1.18
N LEU A 152 -4.18 -11.16 1.87
CA LEU A 152 -2.79 -10.93 1.51
C LEU A 152 -1.95 -12.17 1.76
N ARG A 153 -1.45 -12.74 0.67
CA ARG A 153 -0.47 -13.83 0.67
C ARG A 153 0.99 -13.42 0.97
N PRO A 154 1.51 -12.25 0.55
CA PRO A 154 2.89 -11.89 0.90
C PRO A 154 3.05 -11.68 2.41
N SER A 155 4.29 -11.85 2.88
CA SER A 155 4.71 -11.40 4.20
C SER A 155 4.60 -9.87 4.31
N VAL A 156 4.12 -9.30 5.42
CA VAL A 156 3.88 -7.85 5.54
C VAL A 156 4.55 -7.26 6.77
N LEU A 157 5.40 -6.25 6.57
CA LEU A 157 5.83 -5.34 7.62
C LEU A 157 5.08 -4.01 7.52
N TRP A 158 4.36 -3.67 8.57
CA TRP A 158 3.78 -2.34 8.75
C TRP A 158 4.79 -1.43 9.46
N VAL A 159 5.06 -0.24 8.93
CA VAL A 159 6.00 0.70 9.54
C VAL A 159 5.30 2.02 9.83
N PHE A 160 5.35 2.47 11.07
CA PHE A 160 4.65 3.66 11.54
C PHE A 160 5.56 4.63 12.30
N GLY A 161 5.17 5.90 12.31
CA GLY A 161 5.66 6.94 13.21
C GLY A 161 4.75 7.03 14.44
N GLY A 162 5.33 6.99 15.63
CA GLY A 162 4.59 7.06 16.89
C GLY A 162 3.89 8.39 17.14
N LYS A 163 4.26 9.45 16.41
CA LYS A 163 3.60 10.76 16.42
C LYS A 163 2.73 11.00 15.18
N SER A 164 2.48 9.98 14.38
CA SER A 164 1.61 10.09 13.20
C SER A 164 0.15 10.16 13.60
N PHE A 165 -0.51 11.28 13.28
CA PHE A 165 -1.96 11.44 13.49
C PHE A 165 -2.80 10.61 12.51
N LEU A 166 -2.21 10.08 11.43
CA LEU A 166 -2.88 9.25 10.43
C LEU A 166 -2.83 7.75 10.75
N SER A 167 -1.92 7.36 11.64
CA SER A 167 -1.67 5.96 12.01
C SER A 167 -1.80 5.78 13.51
N LEU A 168 -2.97 6.14 14.08
CA LEU A 168 -3.27 5.97 15.49
C LEU A 168 -3.11 4.50 15.94
N PRO A 169 -2.73 4.22 17.20
CA PRO A 169 -2.49 2.85 17.68
C PRO A 169 -3.62 1.87 17.34
N GLU A 170 -4.87 2.26 17.53
CA GLU A 170 -6.05 1.42 17.27
C GLU A 170 -6.18 1.09 15.77
N ALA A 171 -5.84 2.05 14.90
CA ALA A 171 -5.83 1.85 13.45
C ALA A 171 -4.66 0.99 12.99
N GLN A 172 -3.53 0.97 13.73
CA GLN A 172 -2.44 0.03 13.49
C GLN A 172 -2.85 -1.39 13.91
N GLU A 173 -3.41 -1.54 15.11
CA GLU A 173 -3.88 -2.84 15.62
C GLU A 173 -4.97 -3.45 14.75
N ALA A 174 -5.88 -2.64 14.21
CA ALA A 174 -6.89 -3.11 13.28
C ALA A 174 -6.27 -3.75 12.02
N LYS A 175 -5.18 -3.17 11.48
CA LYS A 175 -4.46 -3.73 10.33
C LYS A 175 -3.73 -5.02 10.70
N MET A 176 -2.99 -4.99 11.83
CA MET A 176 -2.24 -6.14 12.33
C MET A 176 -3.15 -7.36 12.53
N ARG A 177 -4.31 -7.15 13.16
CA ARG A 177 -5.25 -8.22 13.51
C ARG A 177 -5.78 -8.98 12.30
N ILE A 178 -6.00 -8.31 11.17
CA ILE A 178 -6.69 -8.93 10.04
C ILE A 178 -5.75 -9.32 8.89
N THR A 179 -4.57 -8.71 8.77
CA THR A 179 -3.68 -8.94 7.62
C THR A 179 -3.29 -10.41 7.48
N GLY A 180 -3.54 -10.99 6.32
CA GLY A 180 -3.16 -12.36 5.95
C GLY A 180 -3.92 -13.48 6.69
N THR A 181 -4.95 -13.14 7.45
CA THR A 181 -5.67 -14.13 8.30
C THR A 181 -6.77 -14.92 7.57
N GLY A 182 -7.16 -14.48 6.37
CA GLY A 182 -8.19 -15.12 5.56
C GLY A 182 -7.69 -16.34 4.78
N VAL A 183 -8.62 -17.07 4.16
CA VAL A 183 -8.29 -18.22 3.29
C VAL A 183 -7.36 -17.77 2.16
N GLY A 184 -6.24 -18.47 2.00
CA GLY A 184 -5.21 -18.13 1.00
C GLY A 184 -4.29 -16.97 1.39
N GLY A 185 -4.50 -16.36 2.56
CA GLY A 185 -3.61 -15.36 3.15
C GLY A 185 -2.33 -15.98 3.72
N SER A 186 -1.42 -15.12 4.16
CA SER A 186 -0.10 -15.48 4.68
C SER A 186 -0.09 -16.17 6.05
N GLY A 187 -1.25 -16.33 6.70
CA GLY A 187 -1.37 -16.79 8.09
C GLY A 187 -1.19 -15.67 9.13
N GLY A 188 -0.89 -14.45 8.69
CA GLY A 188 -0.89 -13.27 9.53
C GLY A 188 0.16 -13.28 10.65
N VAL A 189 -0.15 -12.58 11.74
CA VAL A 189 0.75 -12.45 12.90
C VAL A 189 1.04 -13.80 13.54
N GLN A 190 0.04 -14.69 13.61
CA GLN A 190 0.20 -16.02 14.23
C GLN A 190 1.20 -16.90 13.49
N ALA A 191 1.28 -16.79 12.16
CA ALA A 191 2.27 -17.48 11.35
C ALA A 191 3.64 -16.76 11.31
N GLY A 192 3.79 -15.62 11.98
CA GLY A 192 5.03 -14.84 11.97
C GLY A 192 5.32 -14.09 10.66
N THR A 193 4.36 -14.10 9.72
CA THR A 193 4.47 -13.48 8.38
C THR A 193 3.97 -12.04 8.36
N VAL A 194 3.42 -11.53 9.47
CA VAL A 194 3.02 -10.14 9.62
C VAL A 194 3.60 -9.56 10.91
N ASP A 195 4.17 -8.37 10.82
CA ASP A 195 4.71 -7.65 11.98
C ASP A 195 4.58 -6.12 11.80
N LYS A 196 4.93 -5.35 12.83
CA LYS A 196 5.05 -3.90 12.75
C LYS A 196 6.30 -3.34 13.42
N ALA A 197 6.77 -2.21 12.89
CA ALA A 197 7.80 -1.39 13.50
C ALA A 197 7.27 0.04 13.72
N ILE A 198 7.56 0.61 14.90
CA ILE A 198 7.12 1.97 15.26
C ILE A 198 8.35 2.80 15.63
N LEU A 199 8.58 3.90 14.91
CA LEU A 199 9.54 4.92 15.31
C LEU A 199 8.86 5.85 16.30
N LYS A 200 9.13 5.69 17.60
CA LYS A 200 8.44 6.39 18.70
C LYS A 200 8.25 7.90 18.45
N ASP A 201 9.30 8.58 17.99
CA ASP A 201 9.28 10.03 17.74
C ASP A 201 9.04 10.41 16.27
N GLY A 202 8.80 9.43 15.40
CA GLY A 202 8.58 9.63 13.96
C GLY A 202 7.22 10.23 13.65
N SER A 203 7.17 11.11 12.65
CA SER A 203 5.92 11.65 12.10
C SER A 203 5.37 10.75 10.98
N HIS A 204 4.26 11.16 10.36
CA HIS A 204 3.77 10.56 9.12
C HIS A 204 4.80 10.63 7.97
N MET A 205 5.70 11.61 8.00
CA MET A 205 6.71 11.84 6.97
C MET A 205 8.02 11.11 7.27
N LEU A 206 8.03 10.10 8.16
CA LEU A 206 9.28 9.47 8.63
C LEU A 206 10.17 8.93 7.49
N VAL A 207 9.59 8.58 6.34
CA VAL A 207 10.34 8.09 5.17
C VAL A 207 11.27 9.14 4.58
N PHE A 208 10.95 10.42 4.78
CA PHE A 208 11.79 11.55 4.38
C PHE A 208 12.64 12.07 5.53
N GLU A 209 12.14 11.99 6.78
CA GLU A 209 12.81 12.55 7.96
C GLU A 209 13.86 11.61 8.57
N ASN A 210 13.62 10.31 8.52
CA ASN A 210 14.40 9.28 9.23
C ASN A 210 14.78 8.13 8.28
N VAL A 211 15.39 8.49 7.14
CA VAL A 211 15.74 7.57 6.04
C VAL A 211 16.56 6.37 6.53
N GLY A 212 17.57 6.61 7.40
CA GLY A 212 18.44 5.55 7.92
C GLY A 212 17.70 4.54 8.80
N TRP A 213 16.78 5.01 9.65
CA TRP A 213 15.96 4.11 10.46
C TRP A 213 14.99 3.31 9.59
N CYS A 214 14.38 3.96 8.58
CA CYS A 214 13.46 3.31 7.66
C CYS A 214 14.16 2.21 6.85
N SER A 215 15.30 2.51 6.25
CA SER A 215 16.07 1.56 5.45
C SER A 215 16.59 0.40 6.29
N GLY A 216 17.12 0.68 7.48
CA GLY A 216 17.56 -0.37 8.41
C GLY A 216 16.41 -1.28 8.86
N THR A 217 15.23 -0.71 9.10
CA THR A 217 14.01 -1.46 9.45
C THR A 217 13.55 -2.36 8.31
N ALA A 218 13.51 -1.84 7.08
CA ALA A 218 13.20 -2.64 5.90
C ALA A 218 14.22 -3.76 5.68
N ALA A 219 15.51 -3.46 5.77
CA ALA A 219 16.58 -4.43 5.56
C ALA A 219 16.49 -5.61 6.56
N ARG A 220 16.21 -5.33 7.84
CA ARG A 220 16.02 -6.39 8.85
C ARG A 220 14.83 -7.30 8.52
N TRP A 221 13.73 -6.73 8.04
CA TRP A 221 12.58 -7.52 7.63
C TRP A 221 12.87 -8.38 6.41
N ILE A 222 13.53 -7.81 5.39
CA ILE A 222 13.93 -8.55 4.19
C ILE A 222 14.83 -9.71 4.58
N GLN A 223 15.81 -9.49 5.46
CA GLN A 223 16.68 -10.56 5.93
C GLN A 223 15.92 -11.68 6.63
N LYS A 224 14.99 -11.34 7.55
CA LYS A 224 14.13 -12.32 8.23
C LYS A 224 13.31 -13.11 7.22
N TRP A 225 12.61 -12.43 6.32
CA TRP A 225 11.79 -13.06 5.28
C TRP A 225 12.62 -13.96 4.34
N PHE A 226 13.80 -13.51 3.93
CA PHE A 226 14.66 -14.24 3.00
C PHE A 226 15.15 -15.56 3.60
N ASN A 227 15.42 -15.59 4.90
CA ASN A 227 15.81 -16.83 5.59
C ASN A 227 14.68 -17.88 5.56
N GLU A 228 13.43 -17.48 5.79
CA GLU A 228 12.27 -18.37 5.67
C GLU A 228 12.07 -18.83 4.22
N TRP A 229 12.24 -17.91 3.27
CA TRP A 229 12.15 -18.27 1.85
C TRP A 229 13.18 -19.32 1.43
N LEU A 230 14.40 -19.30 1.97
CA LEU A 230 15.39 -20.36 1.70
C LEU A 230 14.95 -21.73 2.22
N VAL A 231 14.21 -21.79 3.33
CA VAL A 231 13.62 -23.02 3.85
C VAL A 231 12.53 -23.54 2.90
N ASP A 232 11.65 -22.65 2.44
CA ASP A 232 10.61 -22.97 1.47
C ASP A 232 11.20 -23.45 0.14
N GLU A 233 12.24 -22.77 -0.37
CA GLU A 233 12.89 -23.12 -1.63
C GLU A 233 13.54 -24.51 -1.56
N LYS A 234 14.16 -24.84 -0.42
CA LYS A 234 14.68 -26.19 -0.17
C LYS A 234 13.55 -27.22 -0.17
N PHE A 235 12.44 -26.94 0.53
CA PHE A 235 11.27 -27.82 0.52
C PHE A 235 10.79 -28.06 -0.91
N TRP A 236 10.59 -27.03 -1.73
CA TRP A 236 10.07 -27.19 -3.09
C TRP A 236 11.04 -27.92 -4.03
N THR A 237 12.35 -27.77 -3.82
CA THR A 237 13.38 -28.49 -4.59
C THR A 237 13.38 -29.99 -4.28
N GLU A 238 13.12 -30.35 -3.02
CA GLU A 238 13.16 -31.74 -2.54
C GLU A 238 11.79 -32.43 -2.60
N TYR A 239 10.69 -31.66 -2.58
CA TYR A 239 9.34 -32.17 -2.48
C TYR A 239 8.91 -32.90 -3.76
N GLN A 240 8.57 -34.17 -3.60
CA GLN A 240 7.88 -34.96 -4.62
C GLN A 240 6.42 -35.14 -4.24
N SER A 241 5.54 -34.71 -5.14
CA SER A 241 4.10 -34.84 -4.96
C SER A 241 3.71 -36.31 -4.83
N ARG A 242 2.94 -36.66 -3.79
CA ARG A 242 2.34 -37.98 -3.66
C ARG A 242 1.11 -38.18 -4.55
N HIS A 243 0.69 -37.15 -5.30
CA HIS A 243 -0.46 -37.24 -6.19
C HIS A 243 -0.15 -38.01 -7.47
N SER A 244 1.11 -38.07 -7.88
CA SER A 244 1.50 -38.62 -9.18
C SER A 244 2.73 -39.52 -9.11
N ASP A 245 3.05 -40.17 -10.22
CA ASP A 245 4.38 -40.72 -10.46
C ASP A 245 5.43 -39.61 -10.55
N ARG A 246 6.71 -40.02 -10.59
CA ARG A 246 7.86 -39.09 -10.58
C ARG A 246 7.86 -38.13 -11.77
N GLU A 247 7.32 -38.56 -12.90
CA GLU A 247 7.23 -37.75 -14.13
C GLU A 247 5.99 -36.84 -14.14
N MET A 248 5.12 -36.92 -13.12
CA MET A 248 3.88 -36.16 -13.01
C MET A 248 2.88 -36.46 -14.14
N LEU A 249 2.93 -37.66 -14.73
CA LEU A 249 2.09 -38.08 -15.86
C LEU A 249 0.89 -38.92 -15.46
N ARG A 250 0.98 -39.64 -14.34
CA ARG A 250 -0.07 -40.58 -13.88
C ARG A 250 -0.32 -40.40 -12.39
N PHE A 251 -1.50 -40.79 -11.93
CA PHE A 251 -1.73 -40.91 -10.48
C PHE A 251 -0.76 -41.91 -9.85
N SER A 252 -0.32 -41.58 -8.63
CA SER A 252 0.26 -42.57 -7.73
C SER A 252 -0.79 -43.64 -7.36
N LYS A 253 -0.32 -44.75 -6.76
CA LYS A 253 -1.25 -45.78 -6.25
C LYS A 253 -2.19 -45.17 -5.20
N GLU A 254 -1.67 -44.35 -4.31
CA GLU A 254 -2.45 -43.68 -3.26
C GLU A 254 -3.48 -42.69 -3.83
N ALA A 255 -3.11 -41.88 -4.83
CA ALA A 255 -4.05 -40.96 -5.46
C ALA A 255 -5.16 -41.69 -6.22
N SER A 256 -4.83 -42.81 -6.88
CA SER A 256 -5.82 -43.65 -7.56
C SER A 256 -6.82 -44.27 -6.58
N MET A 257 -6.38 -44.65 -5.37
CA MET A 257 -7.28 -45.13 -4.32
C MET A 257 -8.21 -44.02 -3.82
N VAL A 258 -7.68 -42.82 -3.56
CA VAL A 258 -8.49 -41.66 -3.14
C VAL A 258 -9.53 -41.30 -4.20
N ALA A 259 -9.17 -41.36 -5.48
CA ALA A 259 -10.09 -41.06 -6.60
C ALA A 259 -11.29 -42.03 -6.69
N ARG A 260 -11.22 -43.21 -6.05
CA ARG A 260 -12.31 -44.20 -5.99
C ARG A 260 -13.19 -44.06 -4.76
N MET A 261 -12.86 -43.15 -3.84
CA MET A 261 -13.64 -42.93 -2.62
C MET A 261 -14.93 -42.15 -2.94
N PRO A 262 -16.02 -42.37 -2.18
CA PRO A 262 -17.22 -41.55 -2.27
C PRO A 262 -16.94 -40.06 -2.03
N VAL A 263 -17.72 -39.19 -2.70
CA VAL A 263 -17.66 -37.74 -2.44
C VAL A 263 -18.01 -37.47 -0.96
N GLY A 264 -17.19 -36.65 -0.29
CA GLY A 264 -17.37 -36.30 1.11
C GLY A 264 -16.60 -37.15 2.12
N THR A 265 -15.88 -38.20 1.68
CA THR A 265 -14.97 -38.97 2.54
C THR A 265 -13.92 -38.05 3.18
N LYS A 266 -13.79 -38.09 4.52
CA LYS A 266 -12.87 -37.22 5.26
C LYS A 266 -11.50 -37.87 5.43
N ARG A 267 -10.44 -37.05 5.49
CA ARG A 267 -9.03 -37.50 5.61
C ARG A 267 -8.79 -38.49 6.77
N GLY A 268 -9.52 -38.38 7.88
CA GLY A 268 -9.39 -39.28 9.04
C GLY A 268 -10.15 -40.60 8.94
N GLU A 269 -11.08 -40.74 7.99
CA GLU A 269 -11.90 -41.95 7.81
C GLU A 269 -11.16 -43.05 7.02
N VAL A 270 -10.00 -42.73 6.45
CA VAL A 270 -9.18 -43.61 5.60
C VAL A 270 -8.56 -44.80 6.39
N LEU A 271 -8.65 -44.83 7.72
CA LEU A 271 -7.96 -45.80 8.59
C LEU A 271 -8.59 -47.21 8.70
N LYS A 272 -9.48 -47.65 7.81
CA LYS A 272 -10.08 -49.01 7.89
C LYS A 272 -9.93 -49.90 6.66
N GLY A 273 -9.21 -49.49 5.63
CA GLY A 273 -8.86 -50.34 4.48
C GLY A 273 -7.39 -50.18 4.15
N LYS A 274 -6.68 -51.30 3.94
CA LYS A 274 -5.24 -51.33 3.64
C LYS A 274 -4.88 -50.29 2.55
N LEU A 275 -4.01 -49.35 2.91
CA LEU A 275 -3.19 -48.56 1.98
C LEU A 275 -2.15 -49.48 1.32
#